data_AF-A0AA97BSU3-F1
#
_entry.id   AF-A0AA97BSU3-F1
#
_cell.length_a   1.000
_cell.length_b   1.000
_cell.length_c   1.000
_cell.angle_alpha   90.00
_cell.angle_beta   90.00
_cell.angle_gamma   90.00
#
_symmetry.space_group_name_H-M   'P 1'
#
loop_
_entity.id
_entity.type
_entity.pdbx_description
1 polymer ?
#
loop_
_entity_poly.entity_id
_entity_poly.type
_entity_poly.pdbx_seq_one_letter_code
_entity_poly.pdbx_strand_id
1 'polypeptide(L)'
;MNELKHVYLSGLLCIAFSVCLGAGVLLTDKSEQIHELNTVLHKSSYLTDRDKMDREMAEVLLPRLQAQQEEMKKRGAIKKPDMVYVPEQLQQSRGY
;
A
#
# COMPACT_ATOMS: atom_id res chain seq x y z
N MET A 1 -58.32 32.10 -29.79
CA MET A 1 -57.50 30.89 -30.12
C MET A 1 -55.99 31.08 -29.95
N ASN A 2 -55.43 32.30 -29.99
CA ASN A 2 -53.97 32.50 -29.83
C ASN A 2 -53.47 32.37 -28.38
N GLU A 3 -54.21 32.84 -27.38
CA GLU A 3 -53.74 32.79 -25.99
C GLU A 3 -53.60 31.37 -25.44
N LEU A 4 -54.55 30.48 -25.76
CA LEU A 4 -54.45 29.05 -25.42
C LEU A 4 -53.17 28.42 -25.97
N LYS A 5 -52.77 28.75 -27.21
CA LYS A 5 -51.52 28.24 -27.81
C LYS A 5 -50.28 28.70 -27.05
N HIS A 6 -50.26 29.95 -26.58
CA HIS A 6 -49.14 30.47 -25.78
C HIS A 6 -49.05 29.81 -24.40
N VAL A 7 -50.19 29.51 -23.78
CA VAL A 7 -50.24 28.78 -22.51
C VAL A 7 -49.75 27.34 -22.66
N TYR A 8 -50.13 26.64 -23.74
CA TYR A 8 -49.61 25.31 -24.03
C TYR A 8 -48.11 25.33 -24.34
N LEU A 9 -47.63 26.34 -25.08
CA LEU A 9 -46.22 26.47 -25.43
C LEU A 9 -45.35 26.75 -24.19
N SER A 10 -45.81 27.61 -23.29
CA SER A 10 -45.09 27.92 -22.04
C SER A 10 -45.09 26.73 -21.08
N GLY A 11 -46.20 25.98 -21.00
CA GLY A 11 -46.28 24.74 -20.23
C GLY A 11 -45.28 23.69 -20.72
N LEU A 12 -45.21 23.47 -22.04
CA LEU A 12 -44.25 22.55 -22.65
C LEU A 12 -42.80 22.98 -22.42
N LEU A 13 -42.51 24.28 -22.54
CA LEU A 13 -41.19 24.83 -22.28
C LEU A 13 -40.76 24.59 -20.83
N CYS A 14 -41.66 24.82 -19.86
CA CYS A 14 -41.38 24.63 -18.44
C CYS A 14 -41.05 23.16 -18.11
N ILE A 15 -41.79 22.22 -18.69
CA ILE A 15 -41.56 20.79 -18.49
C ILE A 15 -40.22 20.39 -19.10
N ALA A 16 -39.95 20.81 -20.35
CA ALA A 16 -38.68 20.52 -21.02
C ALA A 16 -37.48 21.06 -20.22
N PHE A 17 -37.58 22.29 -19.70
CA PHE A 17 -36.51 22.90 -18.93
C PHE A 17 -36.26 22.19 -17.59
N SER A 18 -37.33 21.77 -16.91
CA SER A 18 -37.24 21.01 -15.66
C SER A 18 -36.56 19.65 -15.86
N VAL A 19 -36.87 18.96 -16.96
CA VAL A 19 -36.24 17.68 -17.32
C VAL A 19 -34.75 17.87 -17.64
N CYS A 20 -34.40 18.91 -18.40
CA CYS A 20 -33.00 19.22 -18.72
C CYS A 20 -32.17 19.56 -17.47
N LEU A 21 -32.72 20.34 -16.54
CA LEU A 21 -32.05 20.65 -15.28
C LEU A 21 -31.88 19.41 -14.40
N GLY A 22 -32.92 18.58 -14.27
CA GLY A 22 -32.86 17.33 -13.51
C GLY A 22 -31.82 16.36 -14.06
N ALA A 23 -31.74 16.20 -15.38
CA ALA A 23 -30.72 15.39 -16.03
C ALA A 23 -29.32 15.98 -15.85
N GLY A 24 -29.17 17.30 -15.93
CA GLY A 24 -27.91 17.99 -15.69
C GLY A 24 -27.35 17.72 -14.30
N VAL A 25 -28.17 17.90 -13.25
CA VAL A 25 -27.77 17.67 -11.85
C VAL A 25 -27.37 16.21 -11.61
N LEU A 26 -28.16 15.26 -12.13
CA LEU A 26 -27.87 13.83 -11.96
C LEU A 26 -26.56 13.41 -12.66
N LEU A 27 -26.28 13.97 -13.84
CA LEU A 27 -25.04 13.67 -14.57
C LEU A 27 -23.83 14.32 -13.92
N THR A 28 -23.95 15.55 -13.40
CA THR A 28 -22.86 16.23 -12.70
C THR A 28 -22.50 15.53 -11.39
N ASP A 29 -23.48 15.17 -10.55
CA ASP A 29 -23.25 14.46 -9.29
C ASP A 29 -22.48 13.14 -9.50
N LYS A 30 -22.86 12.38 -10.54
CA LYS A 30 -22.18 11.13 -10.88
C LYS A 30 -20.77 11.37 -11.39
N SER A 31 -20.56 12.44 -12.19
CA SER A 31 -19.24 12.76 -12.73
C SER A 31 -18.26 13.18 -11.63
N GLU A 32 -18.73 13.92 -10.63
CA GLU A 32 -17.93 14.37 -9.49
C GLU A 32 -17.54 13.19 -8.59
N GLN A 33 -18.49 12.29 -8.30
CA GLN A 33 -18.22 11.04 -7.58
C GLN A 33 -17.22 10.13 -8.32
N ILE A 34 -17.31 10.04 -9.65
CA ILE A 34 -16.34 9.28 -10.46
C ILE A 34 -14.96 9.93 -10.39
N HIS A 35 -14.89 11.26 -10.39
CA HIS A 35 -13.63 11.98 -10.31
C HIS A 35 -12.96 11.82 -8.93
N GLU A 36 -13.73 11.91 -7.85
CA GLU A 36 -13.26 11.62 -6.49
C GLU A 36 -12.80 10.16 -6.33
N LEU A 37 -13.58 9.20 -6.86
CA LEU A 37 -13.18 7.79 -6.81
C LEU A 37 -11.88 7.55 -7.58
N ASN A 38 -11.72 8.17 -8.74
CA ASN A 38 -10.51 8.05 -9.56
C ASN A 38 -9.28 8.64 -8.87
N THR A 39 -9.43 9.79 -8.20
CA THR A 39 -8.34 10.42 -7.45
C THR A 39 -7.94 9.59 -6.22
N VAL A 40 -8.90 8.99 -5.51
CA VAL A 40 -8.59 8.08 -4.39
C VAL A 40 -7.88 6.80 -4.88
N LEU A 41 -8.33 6.23 -6.01
CA LEU A 41 -7.73 5.05 -6.60
C LEU A 41 -6.27 5.29 -7.02
N HIS A 42 -5.97 6.46 -7.57
CA HIS A 42 -4.60 6.84 -7.97
C HIS A 42 -3.73 7.25 -6.78
N LYS A 43 -4.31 7.69 -5.65
CA LYS A 43 -3.57 8.11 -4.46
C LYS A 43 -3.14 6.95 -3.56
N SER A 44 -3.77 5.78 -3.63
CA SER A 44 -3.48 4.64 -2.75
C SER A 44 -2.31 3.75 -3.20
N SER A 45 -1.57 4.16 -4.23
CA SER A 45 -0.56 3.37 -4.90
C SER A 45 0.81 3.30 -4.18
N TYR A 46 0.85 3.20 -2.86
CA TYR A 46 2.09 2.78 -2.18
C TYR A 46 2.46 1.33 -2.54
N LEU A 47 1.47 0.51 -2.91
CA LEU A 47 1.64 -0.90 -3.27
C LEU A 47 1.79 -1.18 -4.78
N THR A 48 1.55 -0.20 -5.65
CA THR A 48 1.63 -0.43 -7.12
C THR A 48 3.04 -0.19 -7.66
N ASP A 49 3.85 0.61 -6.97
CA ASP A 49 5.23 0.88 -7.35
C ASP A 49 6.17 -0.10 -6.64
N ARG A 50 6.23 -1.32 -7.19
CA ARG A 50 7.11 -2.39 -6.70
C ARG A 50 8.56 -1.95 -6.58
N ASP A 51 9.04 -1.11 -7.50
CA ASP A 51 10.42 -0.64 -7.50
C ASP A 51 10.71 0.24 -6.27
N LYS A 52 9.72 1.05 -5.84
CA LYS A 52 9.84 1.85 -4.62
C LYS A 52 9.86 0.97 -3.37
N MET A 53 8.98 -0.03 -3.29
CA MET A 53 8.92 -0.98 -2.19
C MET A 53 10.22 -1.80 -2.09
N ASP A 54 10.71 -2.33 -3.21
CA ASP A 54 11.92 -3.13 -3.25
C ASP A 54 13.16 -2.31 -2.88
N ARG A 55 13.19 -1.03 -3.27
CA ARG A 55 14.25 -0.10 -2.86
C ARG A 55 14.22 0.19 -1.36
N GLU A 56 13.06 0.54 -0.81
CA GLU A 56 12.90 0.79 0.63
C GLU A 56 13.25 -0.47 1.45
N MET A 57 12.85 -1.65 0.96
CA MET A 57 13.17 -2.92 1.59
C MET A 57 14.67 -3.25 1.50
N ALA A 58 15.32 -2.99 0.37
CA ALA A 58 16.76 -3.17 0.21
C ALA A 58 17.56 -2.24 1.14
N GLU A 59 17.16 -0.99 1.29
CA GLU A 59 17.81 -0.03 2.20
C GLU A 59 17.78 -0.50 3.66
N VAL A 60 16.71 -1.19 4.09
CA VAL A 60 16.59 -1.73 5.46
C VAL A 60 17.29 -3.08 5.62
N LEU A 61 17.18 -3.97 4.62
CA LEU A 61 17.68 -5.34 4.73
C LEU A 61 19.17 -5.47 4.45
N LEU A 62 19.74 -4.69 3.52
CA LEU A 62 21.16 -4.79 3.15
C LEU A 62 22.10 -4.60 4.34
N PRO A 63 21.95 -3.56 5.21
CA PRO A 63 22.82 -3.38 6.36
C PRO A 63 22.71 -4.54 7.37
N ARG A 64 21.50 -5.09 7.55
CA ARG A 64 21.28 -6.22 8.46
C ARG A 64 21.94 -7.50 7.96
N LEU A 65 21.86 -7.77 6.66
CA LEU A 65 22.51 -8.92 6.04
C LEU A 65 24.03 -8.79 6.08
N GLN A 66 24.58 -7.59 5.86
CA GLN A 66 26.01 -7.32 6.00
C GLN A 66 26.49 -7.54 7.44
N ALA A 67 25.76 -7.02 8.43
CA ALA A 67 26.08 -7.22 9.84
C ALA A 67 26.04 -8.72 10.23
N GLN A 68 25.04 -9.48 9.77
CA GLN A 68 24.98 -10.93 9.97
C GLN A 68 26.15 -11.65 9.33
N GLN A 69 26.53 -11.27 8.12
CA GLN A 69 27.66 -11.88 7.42
C GLN A 69 28.99 -11.61 8.15
N GLU A 70 29.18 -10.41 8.70
CA GLU A 70 30.34 -10.10 9.54
C GLU A 70 30.36 -10.89 10.84
N GLU A 71 29.23 -11.06 11.51
CA GLU A 71 29.14 -11.94 12.68
C GLU A 71 29.46 -13.40 12.34
N MET A 72 28.98 -13.91 11.21
CA MET A 72 29.30 -15.27 10.76
C MET A 72 30.78 -15.42 10.45
N LYS A 73 31.43 -14.43 9.82
CA LYS A 73 32.89 -14.43 9.61
C LYS A 73 33.64 -14.45 10.94
N LYS A 74 33.21 -13.66 11.92
CA LYS A 74 33.80 -13.67 13.28
C LYS A 74 33.64 -15.03 13.94
N ARG A 75 32.46 -15.66 13.84
CA ARG A 75 32.21 -17.01 14.38
C ARG A 75 33.01 -18.12 13.67
N GLY A 76 33.18 -18.03 12.35
CA GLY A 76 34.01 -18.96 11.59
C GLY A 76 35.51 -18.83 11.89
N ALA A 77 35.96 -17.65 12.32
CA ALA A 77 37.33 -17.41 12.78
C ALA A 77 37.60 -17.85 14.22
N ILE A 78 36.55 -18.10 15.02
CA ILE A 78 36.68 -18.72 16.34
C ILE A 78 36.97 -20.21 16.13
N LYS A 79 38.24 -20.61 16.27
CA LYS A 79 38.62 -22.02 16.32
C LYS A 79 37.81 -22.69 17.43
N LYS A 80 37.15 -23.81 17.12
CA LYS A 80 36.63 -24.70 18.16
C LYS A 80 37.79 -25.06 19.09
N PRO A 81 37.62 -25.04 20.42
CA PRO A 81 38.67 -25.48 21.32
C PRO A 81 39.05 -26.93 20.98
N ASP A 82 40.35 -27.19 20.82
CA ASP A 82 40.87 -28.52 20.45
C ASP A 82 40.53 -29.60 21.48
N MET A 83 40.19 -29.19 22.71
CA MET A 83 39.62 -30.08 23.73
C MET A 83 38.38 -29.46 24.36
N VAL A 84 37.30 -30.23 24.32
CA VAL A 84 36.17 -30.06 25.23
C VAL A 84 36.37 -31.10 26.32
N TYR A 85 36.70 -30.67 27.54
CA TYR A 85 36.83 -31.60 28.66
C TYR A 85 35.47 -32.25 28.93
N VAL A 86 35.41 -33.57 28.76
CA VAL A 86 34.23 -34.37 29.09
C VAL A 86 34.16 -34.48 30.62
N PRO A 87 32.98 -34.42 31.27
CA PRO A 87 32.88 -34.39 32.73
C PRO A 87 33.63 -35.52 33.45
N GLU A 88 33.77 -36.69 32.83
CA GLU A 88 34.53 -37.81 33.37
C GLU A 88 36.04 -37.49 33.52
N GLN A 89 36.61 -36.68 32.63
CA GLN A 89 38.02 -36.26 32.69
C GLN A 89 38.28 -35.26 33.81
N LEU A 90 37.27 -34.47 34.21
CA LEU A 90 37.36 -33.55 35.33
C LEU A 90 37.24 -34.27 36.69
N GLN A 91 36.57 -35.44 36.72
CA GLN A 91 36.47 -36.27 37.91
C GLN A 91 37.80 -36.97 38.24
N GLN A 92 38.53 -37.45 37.22
CA GLN A 92 39.84 -38.08 37.39
C GLN A 92 40.94 -37.11 37.86
N SER A 93 40.81 -35.83 37.52
CA SER A 93 41.70 -34.77 38.01
C SER A 93 41.51 -34.45 39.50
N ARG A 94 40.39 -34.84 40.12
CA ARG A 94 40.04 -34.45 41.50
C ARG A 94 40.36 -35.50 42.56
N GLY A 95 41.00 -36.62 42.19
CA GLY A 95 41.64 -37.55 43.12
C GLY A 95 40.84 -37.85 44.39
N TYR A 96 39.80 -38.68 44.27
CA TYR A 96 39.25 -39.48 45.36
C TYR A 96 39.05 -40.91 44.88
#